data_AF-A0A534TW95-F1
#
_entry.id   AF-A0A534TW95-F1
#
_cell.length_a   1.000
_cell.length_b   1.000
_cell.length_c   1.000
_cell.angle_alpha   90.00
_cell.angle_beta   90.00
_cell.angle_gamma   90.00
#
_symmetry.space_group_name_H-M   'P 1'
#
loop_
_entity.id
_entity.type
_entity.pdbx_description
1 polymer ?
#
loop_
_entity_poly.entity_id
_entity_poly.type
_entity_poly.pdbx_seq_one_letter_code
_entity_poly.pdbx_strand_id
1 'polypeptide(L)'
;MARSTKESRTRQSSRADGRGTTATQLLKNDHATVKQLFARFEKLGEGAQETKQNTFSEIQRELETHSTIEEEIFYPAVREDVGGTEELVDESLEEHAVVKTLLRELSSLSAEDEEFDAKMTVLEENVAHHIEEEEGEMFPRVEAQLGQKRLQELGSQLQARKEALGQPTIKRIMSGVSGLIFGNESAAEKEGAARGGRRRSAGKSSAKQRGINKKRAGGARAAQKPSTASAKKRRSGRSAETKGAPRRSRGQKRTAAGGGNRRRGSGRSSKRR
;
A
#
# COMPACT_ATOMS: atom_id res chain seq x y z
N MET A 1 39.23 37.96 -51.30
CA MET A 1 39.78 37.41 -50.05
C MET A 1 38.76 37.63 -48.95
N ALA A 2 38.29 36.54 -48.35
CA ALA A 2 37.28 36.47 -47.29
C ALA A 2 37.79 37.15 -45.99
N ARG A 3 37.00 37.49 -44.96
CA ARG A 3 35.94 36.70 -44.29
C ARG A 3 35.20 37.63 -43.31
N SER A 4 33.88 37.70 -43.45
CA SER A 4 32.94 38.31 -42.49
C SER A 4 32.63 37.30 -41.39
N THR A 5 33.07 37.52 -40.15
CA THR A 5 32.72 36.67 -39.00
C THR A 5 31.44 37.19 -38.35
N LYS A 6 30.33 36.56 -38.70
CA LYS A 6 29.01 36.72 -38.08
C LYS A 6 29.02 35.96 -36.75
N GLU A 7 29.10 36.67 -35.63
CA GLU A 7 28.86 36.10 -34.31
C GLU A 7 27.44 35.54 -34.26
N SER A 8 27.36 34.22 -34.30
CA SER A 8 26.13 33.48 -34.14
C SER A 8 25.85 33.39 -32.65
N ARG A 9 25.10 34.36 -32.11
CA ARG A 9 24.47 34.23 -30.80
C ARG A 9 23.44 33.11 -30.89
N THR A 10 23.89 31.90 -30.58
CA THR A 10 23.03 30.76 -30.28
C THR A 10 22.16 31.16 -29.09
N ARG A 11 20.92 31.59 -29.36
CA ARG A 11 19.85 31.55 -28.37
C ARG A 11 19.58 30.08 -28.10
N GLN A 12 20.39 29.48 -27.24
CA GLN A 12 20.08 28.20 -26.63
C GLN A 12 19.01 28.46 -25.60
N SER A 13 17.77 28.55 -26.09
CA SER A 13 16.57 28.30 -25.30
C SER A 13 16.71 26.90 -24.74
N SER A 14 17.30 26.78 -23.55
CA SER A 14 17.16 25.61 -22.71
C SER A 14 15.68 25.46 -22.37
N ARG A 15 14.95 24.75 -23.22
CA ARG A 15 13.75 24.04 -22.78
C ARG A 15 14.24 23.09 -21.70
N ALA A 16 14.03 23.50 -20.45
CA ALA A 16 14.15 22.62 -19.30
C ALA A 16 13.17 21.48 -19.54
N ASP A 17 13.71 20.36 -19.99
CA ASP A 17 13.03 19.09 -20.02
C ASP A 17 12.50 18.81 -18.60
N GLY A 18 11.20 18.60 -18.48
CA GLY A 18 10.45 18.48 -17.22
C GLY A 18 10.76 17.20 -16.45
N ARG A 19 12.01 17.00 -16.06
CA ARG A 19 12.61 15.76 -15.54
C ARG A 19 12.62 15.59 -14.01
N GLY A 20 11.82 16.36 -13.27
CA GLY A 20 11.66 16.15 -11.83
C GLY A 20 10.56 15.14 -11.54
N THR A 21 10.79 14.24 -10.56
CA THR A 21 9.70 13.42 -9.98
C THR A 21 8.66 14.34 -9.35
N THR A 22 7.39 14.16 -9.69
CA THR A 22 6.29 14.92 -9.06
C THR A 22 6.00 14.37 -7.66
N ALA A 23 5.39 15.18 -6.80
CA ALA A 23 4.93 14.74 -5.48
C ALA A 23 4.04 13.49 -5.57
N THR A 24 3.00 13.51 -6.40
CA THR A 24 2.10 12.36 -6.56
C THR A 24 2.80 11.12 -7.11
N GLN A 25 3.80 11.28 -7.99
CA GLN A 25 4.58 10.13 -8.47
C GLN A 25 5.47 9.53 -7.38
N LEU A 26 6.04 10.36 -6.51
CA LEU A 26 6.83 9.92 -5.36
C LEU A 26 5.95 9.16 -4.38
N LEU A 27 4.80 9.71 -3.98
CA LEU A 27 3.87 9.09 -3.04
C LEU A 27 3.30 7.78 -3.58
N LYS A 28 2.90 7.73 -4.86
CA LYS A 28 2.50 6.46 -5.54
C LYS A 28 3.60 5.39 -5.51
N ASN A 29 4.88 5.78 -5.60
CA ASN A 29 5.98 4.83 -5.50
C ASN A 29 6.15 4.29 -4.07
N ASP A 30 5.89 5.13 -3.06
CA ASP A 30 5.87 4.71 -1.66
C ASP A 30 4.70 3.76 -1.40
N HIS A 31 3.51 4.07 -1.90
CA HIS A 31 2.33 3.18 -1.86
C HIS A 31 2.63 1.81 -2.49
N ALA A 32 3.24 1.79 -3.67
CA ALA A 32 3.61 0.55 -4.34
C ALA A 32 4.63 -0.27 -3.54
N THR A 33 5.54 0.40 -2.82
CA THR A 33 6.52 -0.25 -1.95
C THR A 33 5.83 -0.90 -0.74
N VAL A 34 4.94 -0.16 -0.07
CA VAL A 34 4.20 -0.65 1.09
C VAL A 34 3.28 -1.81 0.71
N LYS A 35 2.54 -1.71 -0.41
CA LYS A 35 1.72 -2.81 -0.95
C LYS A 35 2.53 -4.08 -1.21
N GLN A 36 3.76 -3.95 -1.71
CA GLN A 36 4.66 -5.10 -1.92
C GLN A 36 5.13 -5.72 -0.61
N LEU A 37 5.36 -4.92 0.43
CA LEU A 37 5.75 -5.41 1.75
C LEU A 37 4.61 -6.17 2.43
N PHE A 38 3.37 -5.68 2.35
CA PHE A 38 2.20 -6.41 2.82
C PHE A 38 2.01 -7.73 2.06
N ALA A 39 2.04 -7.70 0.73
CA ALA A 39 1.95 -8.92 -0.08
C ALA A 39 3.10 -9.92 0.17
N ARG A 40 4.26 -9.45 0.66
CA ARG A 40 5.34 -10.31 1.15
C ARG A 40 4.99 -10.91 2.51
N PHE A 41 4.47 -10.09 3.43
CA PHE A 41 4.04 -10.51 4.76
C PHE A 41 2.98 -11.61 4.70
N GLU A 42 1.94 -11.44 3.88
CA GLU A 42 0.84 -12.42 3.72
C GLU A 42 1.32 -13.81 3.25
N LYS A 43 2.44 -13.87 2.53
CA LYS A 43 3.01 -15.13 2.03
C LYS A 43 3.83 -15.88 3.09
N LEU A 44 4.08 -15.27 4.26
CA LEU A 44 4.82 -15.89 5.34
C LEU A 44 3.92 -16.84 6.12
N GLY A 45 4.23 -18.14 6.03
CA GLY A 45 3.50 -19.18 6.77
C GLY A 45 3.92 -19.30 8.23
N GLU A 46 3.36 -20.31 8.88
CA GLU A 46 3.75 -20.73 10.23
C GLU A 46 5.25 -21.04 10.29
N GLY A 47 5.93 -20.62 11.37
CA GLY A 47 7.37 -20.84 11.56
C GLY A 47 8.29 -19.75 10.98
N ALA A 48 7.74 -18.69 10.40
CA ALA A 48 8.49 -17.57 9.82
C ALA A 48 8.53 -16.31 10.71
N GLN A 49 8.44 -16.45 12.04
CA GLN A 49 8.22 -15.34 12.99
C GLN A 49 9.30 -14.26 12.91
N GLU A 50 10.57 -14.64 12.81
CA GLU A 50 11.66 -13.67 12.62
C GLU A 50 11.49 -12.87 11.33
N THR A 51 11.11 -13.53 10.23
CA THR A 51 10.89 -12.87 8.94
C THR A 51 9.64 -11.98 8.97
N LYS A 52 8.59 -12.39 9.69
CA LYS A 52 7.39 -11.57 9.93
C LYS A 52 7.74 -10.29 10.69
N GLN A 53 8.49 -10.40 11.79
CA GLN A 53 8.93 -9.26 12.58
C GLN A 53 9.81 -8.29 11.77
N ASN A 54 10.74 -8.82 10.97
CA ASN A 54 11.60 -8.02 10.09
C ASN A 54 10.77 -7.32 8.99
N THR A 55 9.81 -8.01 8.38
CA THR A 55 8.94 -7.43 7.36
C THR A 55 8.05 -6.33 7.95
N PHE A 56 7.48 -6.54 9.13
CA PHE A 56 6.76 -5.50 9.86
C PHE A 56 7.65 -4.29 10.16
N SER A 57 8.89 -4.50 10.58
CA SER A 57 9.84 -3.40 10.84
C SER A 57 10.15 -2.59 9.57
N GLU A 58 10.15 -3.24 8.39
CA GLU A 58 10.22 -2.53 7.11
C GLU A 58 8.95 -1.72 6.83
N ILE A 59 7.77 -2.33 6.97
CA ILE A 59 6.46 -1.66 6.79
C ILE A 59 6.33 -0.44 7.69
N GLN A 60 6.60 -0.60 9.00
CA GLN A 60 6.54 0.46 9.99
C GLN A 60 7.41 1.65 9.55
N ARG A 61 8.66 1.39 9.17
CA ARG A 61 9.59 2.44 8.77
C ARG A 61 9.10 3.20 7.53
N GLU A 62 8.62 2.49 6.50
CA GLU A 62 8.07 3.10 5.28
C GLU A 62 6.84 3.95 5.59
N LEU A 63 5.87 3.43 6.35
CA LEU A 63 4.64 4.14 6.73
C LEU A 63 4.90 5.37 7.60
N GLU A 64 5.79 5.29 8.59
CA GLU A 64 6.17 6.43 9.43
C GLU A 64 6.80 7.54 8.60
N THR A 65 7.66 7.17 7.65
CA THR A 65 8.33 8.15 6.79
C THR A 65 7.34 8.79 5.81
N HIS A 66 6.49 7.98 5.18
CA HIS A 66 5.49 8.38 4.22
C HIS A 66 4.47 9.36 4.84
N SER A 67 3.83 8.95 5.95
CA SER A 67 2.89 9.82 6.66
C SER A 67 3.51 11.12 7.16
N THR A 68 4.81 11.10 7.55
CA THR A 68 5.52 12.31 7.97
C THR A 68 5.69 13.30 6.81
N ILE A 69 6.11 12.85 5.64
CA ILE A 69 6.32 13.76 4.50
C ILE A 69 5.01 14.32 3.97
N GLU A 70 3.91 13.57 4.10
CA GLU A 70 2.58 14.06 3.73
C GLU A 70 2.08 15.13 4.68
N GLU A 71 2.12 14.84 5.99
CA GLU A 71 1.65 15.75 7.03
C GLU A 71 2.46 17.05 7.11
N GLU A 72 3.78 16.98 6.92
CA GLU A 72 4.64 18.16 7.04
C GLU A 72 4.67 19.02 5.77
N ILE A 73 4.43 18.44 4.58
CA ILE A 73 4.70 19.10 3.30
C ILE A 73 3.51 18.99 2.34
N PHE A 74 3.05 17.77 2.04
CA PHE A 74 2.04 17.56 1.01
C PHE A 74 0.69 18.14 1.42
N TYR A 75 0.12 17.71 2.54
CA TYR A 75 -1.20 18.15 3.00
C TYR A 75 -1.31 19.66 3.27
N PRO A 76 -0.31 20.34 3.88
CA PRO A 76 -0.33 21.79 3.97
C PRO A 76 -0.41 22.46 2.60
N ALA A 77 0.37 21.99 1.62
CA ALA A 77 0.35 22.53 0.27
C ALA A 77 -0.98 22.24 -0.45
N VAL A 78 -1.55 21.05 -0.27
CA VAL A 78 -2.86 20.69 -0.84
C VAL A 78 -3.95 21.60 -0.29
N ARG A 79 -4.01 21.82 1.04
CA ARG A 79 -4.99 22.74 1.64
C ARG A 79 -4.84 24.19 1.17
N GLU A 80 -3.62 24.65 0.95
CA GLU A 80 -3.36 26.03 0.53
C GLU A 80 -3.67 26.25 -0.96
N ASP A 81 -3.25 25.30 -1.81
CA ASP A 81 -3.17 25.49 -3.26
C ASP A 81 -4.32 24.78 -4.02
N VAL A 82 -5.09 23.88 -3.40
CA VAL A 82 -6.08 23.01 -4.06
C VAL A 82 -7.45 23.11 -3.39
N GLY A 83 -8.37 23.84 -4.01
CA GLY A 83 -9.71 24.05 -3.44
C GLY A 83 -10.56 22.77 -3.42
N GLY A 84 -11.37 22.60 -2.37
CA GLY A 84 -12.32 21.49 -2.24
C GLY A 84 -11.66 20.16 -1.90
N THR A 85 -10.57 20.21 -1.13
CA THR A 85 -9.80 19.04 -0.65
C THR A 85 -9.71 19.00 0.87
N GLU A 86 -10.31 19.96 1.58
CA GLU A 86 -10.23 20.09 3.02
C GLU A 86 -10.74 18.84 3.74
N GLU A 87 -11.90 18.31 3.31
CA GLU A 87 -12.47 17.07 3.85
C GLU A 87 -11.58 15.86 3.56
N LEU A 88 -11.02 15.75 2.34
CA LEU A 88 -10.11 14.66 1.98
C LEU A 88 -8.85 14.68 2.84
N VAL A 89 -8.28 15.86 3.08
CA VAL A 89 -7.09 16.01 3.93
C VAL A 89 -7.42 15.76 5.41
N ASP A 90 -8.58 16.21 5.90
CA ASP A 90 -9.04 15.91 7.27
C ASP A 90 -9.21 14.39 7.46
N GLU A 91 -9.81 13.70 6.49
CA GLU A 91 -9.99 12.24 6.51
C GLU A 91 -8.65 11.50 6.52
N SER A 92 -7.73 11.83 5.60
CA SER A 92 -6.39 11.22 5.55
C SER A 92 -5.61 11.39 6.86
N LEU A 93 -5.75 12.53 7.56
CA LEU A 93 -5.10 12.74 8.85
C LEU A 93 -5.66 11.84 9.96
N GLU A 94 -6.97 11.60 9.97
CA GLU A 94 -7.60 10.68 10.92
C GLU A 94 -7.20 9.22 10.62
N GLU A 95 -7.13 8.83 9.34
CA GLU A 95 -6.61 7.53 8.93
C GLU A 95 -5.14 7.34 9.35
N HIS A 96 -4.30 8.36 9.16
CA HIS A 96 -2.91 8.35 9.66
C HIS A 96 -2.85 8.15 11.18
N ALA A 97 -3.75 8.77 11.94
CA ALA A 97 -3.79 8.59 13.40
C ALA A 97 -4.13 7.13 13.79
N VAL A 98 -5.05 6.49 13.05
CA VAL A 98 -5.38 5.07 13.20
C VAL A 98 -4.18 4.18 12.85
N VAL A 99 -3.57 4.39 11.67
CA VAL A 99 -2.38 3.65 11.21
C VAL A 99 -1.24 3.76 12.23
N LYS A 100 -0.91 4.97 12.70
CA LYS A 100 0.14 5.18 13.72
C LYS A 100 -0.18 4.50 15.04
N THR A 101 -1.46 4.36 15.40
CA THR A 101 -1.87 3.62 16.60
C THR A 101 -1.62 2.13 16.44
N LEU A 102 -2.03 1.55 15.30
CA LEU A 102 -1.77 0.14 14.98
C LEU A 102 -0.27 -0.18 14.94
N LEU A 103 0.54 0.71 14.34
CA LEU A 103 2.00 0.57 14.32
C LEU A 103 2.57 0.48 15.73
N ARG A 104 2.18 1.37 16.65
CA ARG A 104 2.64 1.32 18.05
C ARG A 104 2.23 0.05 18.77
N GLU A 105 0.99 -0.41 18.55
CA GLU A 105 0.51 -1.66 19.14
C GLU A 105 1.31 -2.86 18.62
N LEU A 106 1.48 -2.97 17.30
CA LEU A 106 2.28 -4.01 16.65
C LEU A 106 3.76 -3.98 17.07
N SER A 107 4.35 -2.81 17.29
CA SER A 107 5.73 -2.71 17.81
C SER A 107 5.89 -3.28 19.22
N SER A 108 4.80 -3.41 19.98
CA SER A 108 4.81 -4.00 21.33
C SER A 108 4.54 -5.50 21.35
N LEU A 109 4.20 -6.09 20.20
CA LEU A 109 3.89 -7.51 20.05
C LEU A 109 5.06 -8.29 19.45
N SER A 110 5.14 -9.56 19.81
CA SER A 110 5.94 -10.57 19.14
C SER A 110 5.17 -11.11 17.94
N ALA A 111 5.86 -11.45 16.85
CA ALA A 111 5.29 -12.22 15.75
C ALA A 111 4.81 -13.65 16.13
N GLU A 112 5.07 -14.09 17.37
CA GLU A 112 4.50 -15.31 17.96
C GLU A 112 3.12 -15.09 18.59
N ASP A 113 2.74 -13.83 18.88
CA ASP A 113 1.47 -13.52 19.51
C ASP A 113 0.31 -13.72 18.53
N GLU A 114 -0.76 -14.38 18.98
CA GLU A 114 -1.95 -14.67 18.15
C GLU A 114 -2.57 -13.40 17.54
N GLU A 115 -2.46 -12.27 18.24
CA GLU A 115 -2.99 -10.98 17.79
C GLU A 115 -2.16 -10.29 16.70
N PHE A 116 -0.90 -10.71 16.48
CA PHE A 116 0.02 -10.03 15.57
C PHE A 116 -0.47 -10.07 14.12
N ASP A 117 -0.80 -11.26 13.61
CA ASP A 117 -1.28 -11.44 12.24
C ASP A 117 -2.65 -10.76 12.03
N ALA A 118 -3.51 -10.81 13.04
CA ALA A 118 -4.81 -10.14 13.00
C ALA A 118 -4.65 -8.62 12.89
N LYS A 119 -3.77 -8.01 13.71
CA LYS A 119 -3.50 -6.57 13.65
C LYS A 119 -2.76 -6.16 12.37
N MET A 120 -1.89 -7.02 11.83
CA MET A 120 -1.27 -6.80 10.53
C MET A 120 -2.30 -6.73 9.41
N THR A 121 -3.33 -7.59 9.44
CA THR A 121 -4.44 -7.56 8.49
C THR A 121 -5.23 -6.24 8.61
N VAL A 122 -5.56 -5.82 9.83
CA VAL A 122 -6.27 -4.55 10.06
C VAL A 122 -5.44 -3.35 9.59
N LEU A 123 -4.12 -3.36 9.85
CA LEU A 123 -3.20 -2.33 9.36
C LEU A 123 -3.20 -2.27 7.82
N GLU A 124 -3.12 -3.42 7.15
CA GLU A 124 -3.17 -3.50 5.69
C GLU A 124 -4.46 -2.94 5.11
N GLU A 125 -5.62 -3.28 5.68
CA GLU A 125 -6.92 -2.78 5.24
C GLU A 125 -7.03 -1.25 5.37
N ASN A 126 -6.57 -0.69 6.49
CA ASN A 126 -6.58 0.78 6.70
C ASN A 126 -5.66 1.48 5.71
N VAL A 127 -4.46 0.95 5.48
CA VAL A 127 -3.51 1.52 4.51
C VAL A 127 -4.02 1.38 3.07
N ALA A 128 -4.66 0.26 2.73
CA ALA A 128 -5.22 0.05 1.41
C ALA A 128 -6.35 1.05 1.12
N HIS A 129 -7.25 1.27 2.08
CA HIS A 129 -8.32 2.26 1.96
C HIS A 129 -7.78 3.68 1.77
N HIS A 130 -6.83 4.08 2.62
CA HIS A 130 -6.14 5.37 2.52
C HIS A 130 -5.55 5.61 1.11
N ILE A 131 -4.83 4.61 0.59
CA ILE A 131 -4.22 4.70 -0.75
C ILE A 131 -5.29 4.82 -1.85
N GLU A 132 -6.42 4.12 -1.71
CA GLU A 132 -7.51 4.18 -2.68
C GLU A 132 -8.12 5.58 -2.75
N GLU A 133 -8.37 6.21 -1.60
CA GLU A 133 -8.92 7.58 -1.52
C GLU A 133 -7.91 8.62 -2.05
N GLU A 134 -6.63 8.51 -1.67
CA GLU A 134 -5.63 9.45 -2.17
C GLU A 134 -5.41 9.33 -3.69
N GLU A 135 -5.16 8.12 -4.20
CA GLU A 135 -4.88 7.91 -5.62
C GLU A 135 -6.12 8.08 -6.50
N GLY A 136 -7.30 7.76 -5.97
CA GLY A 136 -8.59 7.81 -6.66
C GLY A 136 -9.24 9.19 -6.67
N GLU A 137 -9.09 9.96 -5.58
CA GLU A 137 -9.78 11.23 -5.41
C GLU A 137 -8.85 12.43 -5.25
N MET A 138 -7.92 12.38 -4.30
CA MET A 138 -7.10 13.54 -3.95
C MET A 138 -6.09 13.87 -5.06
N PHE A 139 -5.26 12.90 -5.46
CA PHE A 139 -4.18 13.09 -6.43
C PHE A 139 -4.68 13.60 -7.79
N PRO A 140 -5.80 13.12 -8.37
CA PRO A 140 -6.33 13.71 -9.60
C PRO A 140 -6.68 15.20 -9.45
N ARG A 141 -7.26 15.62 -8.32
CA ARG A 141 -7.60 17.04 -8.05
C ARG A 141 -6.34 17.89 -7.89
N VAL A 142 -5.36 17.37 -7.16
CA VAL A 142 -4.03 17.96 -6.95
C VAL A 142 -3.32 18.15 -8.29
N GLU A 143 -3.26 17.10 -9.12
CA GLU A 143 -2.62 17.12 -10.44
C GLU A 143 -3.30 18.13 -11.39
N ALA A 144 -4.62 18.24 -11.35
CA ALA A 144 -5.39 19.16 -12.18
C ALA A 144 -5.19 20.64 -11.81
N GLN A 145 -4.96 20.95 -10.52
CA GLN A 145 -4.92 22.35 -10.04
C GLN A 145 -3.50 22.92 -9.87
N LEU A 146 -2.53 22.13 -9.38
CA LEU A 146 -1.17 22.62 -9.09
C LEU A 146 -0.28 22.74 -10.33
N GLY A 147 -0.54 21.92 -11.35
CA GLY A 147 0.27 21.84 -12.55
C GLY A 147 1.69 21.29 -12.33
N GLN A 148 2.33 20.88 -13.43
CA GLN A 148 3.57 20.10 -13.39
C GLN A 148 4.71 20.73 -12.57
N LYS A 149 4.94 22.05 -12.72
CA LYS A 149 6.08 22.73 -12.10
C LYS A 149 5.99 22.69 -10.57
N ARG A 150 4.81 22.99 -10.02
CA ARG A 150 4.59 23.01 -8.56
C ARG A 150 4.66 21.60 -7.97
N LEU A 151 4.11 20.61 -8.68
CA LEU A 151 4.20 19.21 -8.26
C LEU A 151 5.65 18.71 -8.23
N GLN A 152 6.51 19.15 -9.15
CA GLN A 152 7.94 18.82 -9.14
C GLN A 152 8.70 19.51 -8.02
N GLU A 153 8.32 20.74 -7.69
CA GLU A 153 8.86 21.46 -6.52
C GLU A 153 8.52 20.72 -5.23
N LEU A 154 7.25 20.37 -5.03
CA LEU A 154 6.81 19.57 -3.88
C LEU A 154 7.50 18.20 -3.86
N GLY A 155 7.60 17.52 -5.00
CA GLY A 155 8.31 16.24 -5.10
C GLY A 155 9.78 16.34 -4.66
N SER A 156 10.45 17.44 -4.97
CA SER A 156 11.83 17.70 -4.53
C SER A 156 11.91 17.94 -3.01
N GLN A 157 10.93 18.64 -2.43
CA GLN A 157 10.86 18.87 -0.98
C GLN A 157 10.60 17.57 -0.22
N LEU A 158 9.62 16.78 -0.68
CA LEU A 158 9.30 15.46 -0.12
C LEU A 158 10.54 14.55 -0.16
N GLN A 159 11.21 14.49 -1.31
CA GLN A 159 12.43 13.69 -1.48
C GLN A 159 13.53 14.09 -0.51
N ALA A 160 13.81 15.40 -0.39
CA ALA A 160 14.82 15.90 0.55
C ALA A 160 14.46 15.60 2.01
N ARG A 161 13.17 15.69 2.36
CA ARG A 161 12.72 15.35 3.72
C ARG A 161 12.82 13.86 4.01
N LYS A 162 12.48 13.01 3.04
CA LYS A 162 12.61 11.55 3.12
C LYS A 162 14.07 11.13 3.35
N GLU A 163 15.01 11.76 2.65
CA GLU A 163 16.45 11.58 2.85
C GLU A 163 16.90 12.00 4.25
N ALA A 164 16.40 13.13 4.76
CA ALA A 164 16.70 13.60 6.12
C ALA A 164 16.16 12.67 7.22
N LEU A 165 15.09 11.92 6.95
CA LEU A 165 14.53 10.88 7.83
C LEU A 165 15.29 9.54 7.73
N GLY A 166 16.33 9.44 6.90
CA GLY A 166 17.14 8.23 6.76
C GLY A 166 16.64 7.23 5.72
N GLN A 167 15.71 7.64 4.84
CA GLN A 167 15.22 6.82 3.73
C GLN A 167 15.51 7.46 2.35
N PRO A 168 16.68 7.22 1.75
CA PRO A 168 16.90 7.60 0.35
C PRO A 168 16.06 6.73 -0.61
N THR A 169 15.51 7.32 -1.67
CA THR A 169 14.60 6.66 -2.64
C THR A 169 15.23 5.43 -3.31
N ILE A 170 14.43 4.35 -3.41
CA ILE A 170 14.41 3.21 -4.36
C ILE A 170 15.73 2.46 -4.68
N LYS A 171 16.91 2.91 -4.26
CA LYS A 171 18.16 2.21 -4.58
C LYS A 171 18.40 0.97 -3.72
N ARG A 172 17.69 0.81 -2.60
CA ARG A 172 17.95 -0.28 -1.64
C ARG A 172 17.23 -1.59 -1.95
N ILE A 173 16.05 -1.55 -2.58
CA ILE A 173 15.25 -2.77 -2.81
C ILE A 173 15.79 -3.58 -4.01
N MET A 174 16.20 -2.93 -5.10
CA MET A 174 16.69 -3.63 -6.29
C MET A 174 18.09 -4.26 -6.13
N SER A 175 18.85 -3.90 -5.10
CA SER A 175 20.19 -4.48 -4.87
C SER A 175 20.19 -5.70 -3.95
N GLY A 176 19.09 -6.00 -3.23
CA GLY A 176 19.05 -7.04 -2.20
C GLY A 176 18.24 -8.30 -2.53
N VAL A 177 17.33 -8.25 -3.51
CA VAL A 177 16.36 -9.35 -3.76
C VAL A 177 16.66 -10.14 -5.04
N SER A 178 17.61 -9.71 -5.86
CA SER A 178 17.93 -10.39 -7.14
C SER A 178 18.59 -11.78 -6.98
N GLY A 179 18.96 -12.20 -5.77
CA GLY A 179 19.73 -13.42 -5.53
C GLY A 179 18.99 -14.60 -4.86
N LEU A 180 17.74 -14.43 -4.40
CA LEU A 180 17.13 -15.40 -3.46
C LEU A 180 15.82 -16.07 -3.95
N ILE A 181 15.35 -15.79 -5.18
CA ILE A 181 14.12 -16.40 -5.73
C ILE A 181 14.39 -17.20 -7.02
N PHE A 182 15.49 -17.96 -7.06
CA PHE A 182 15.59 -19.13 -7.94
C PHE A 182 16.26 -20.26 -7.15
N GLY A 183 15.43 -20.94 -6.34
CA GLY A 183 15.79 -22.25 -5.82
C GLY A 183 15.94 -23.22 -6.99
N ASN A 184 17.12 -23.79 -7.15
CA ASN A 184 17.38 -24.87 -8.08
C ASN A 184 17.47 -26.17 -7.26
N GLU A 185 16.36 -26.89 -7.18
CA GLU A 185 16.37 -28.29 -6.79
C GLU A 185 16.80 -29.16 -7.99
N SER A 186 17.53 -30.23 -7.64
CA SER A 186 17.85 -31.41 -8.45
C SER A 186 19.03 -31.33 -9.43
N ALA A 187 20.20 -31.76 -8.94
CA ALA A 187 21.04 -32.73 -9.65
C ALA A 187 21.99 -33.46 -8.69
N ALA A 188 21.51 -34.56 -8.10
CA ALA A 188 22.37 -35.56 -7.48
C ALA A 188 22.53 -36.76 -8.43
N GLU A 189 23.79 -36.97 -8.83
CA GLU A 189 24.47 -38.22 -9.19
C GLU A 189 23.89 -39.18 -10.24
N LYS A 190 24.67 -39.37 -11.32
CA LYS A 190 25.42 -40.63 -11.54
C LYS A 190 26.50 -40.46 -12.61
N GLU A 191 27.76 -40.60 -12.20
CA GLU A 191 28.90 -40.87 -13.08
C GLU A 191 28.83 -42.31 -13.65
N GLY A 192 29.33 -42.49 -14.88
CA GLY A 192 29.49 -43.81 -15.50
C GLY A 192 29.97 -43.71 -16.95
N ALA A 193 31.29 -43.68 -17.12
CA ALA A 193 32.00 -43.65 -18.41
C ALA A 193 31.73 -44.87 -19.30
N ALA A 194 31.68 -44.68 -20.62
CA ALA A 194 32.50 -45.43 -21.61
C ALA A 194 32.17 -45.08 -23.06
N ARG A 195 33.20 -45.24 -23.89
CA ARG A 195 33.39 -44.87 -25.30
C ARG A 195 32.54 -45.68 -26.29
N GLY A 196 32.31 -45.04 -27.46
CA GLY A 196 32.51 -45.69 -28.77
C GLY A 196 31.25 -46.15 -29.49
N GLY A 197 31.02 -45.65 -30.71
CA GLY A 197 29.98 -46.19 -31.58
C GLY A 197 29.73 -45.40 -32.86
N ARG A 198 30.68 -45.44 -33.79
CA ARG A 198 30.48 -45.01 -35.18
C ARG A 198 30.36 -46.27 -36.04
N ARG A 199 29.17 -46.56 -36.62
CA ARG A 199 28.93 -47.05 -38.00
C ARG A 199 27.61 -47.85 -38.18
N ARG A 200 26.77 -47.27 -39.02
CA ARG A 200 26.16 -47.77 -40.29
C ARG A 200 25.37 -49.09 -40.36
N SER A 201 24.26 -48.92 -41.09
CA SER A 201 23.60 -49.83 -42.04
C SER A 201 22.73 -50.91 -41.44
N ALA A 202 21.67 -51.42 -42.07
CA ALA A 202 20.78 -51.04 -43.16
C ALA A 202 19.84 -52.27 -43.26
N GLY A 203 18.58 -52.10 -43.64
CA GLY A 203 17.82 -53.25 -44.16
C GLY A 203 16.38 -53.42 -43.67
N LYS A 204 15.50 -52.66 -44.31
CA LYS A 204 14.37 -53.15 -45.12
C LYS A 204 13.29 -54.08 -44.52
N SER A 205 12.06 -53.58 -44.75
CA SER A 205 10.87 -54.29 -45.26
C SER A 205 9.94 -54.92 -44.22
N SER A 206 8.62 -54.97 -44.41
CA SER A 206 7.65 -54.23 -45.22
C SER A 206 6.27 -54.80 -44.86
N ALA A 207 5.22 -53.96 -44.88
CA ALA A 207 3.81 -54.34 -45.10
C ALA A 207 3.17 -55.27 -44.02
N LYS A 208 1.87 -55.27 -43.74
CA LYS A 208 0.71 -54.94 -44.56
C LYS A 208 -0.50 -54.63 -43.66
N GLN A 209 -1.32 -53.74 -44.18
CA GLN A 209 -2.57 -53.18 -43.68
C GLN A 209 -3.74 -54.17 -43.51
N ARG A 210 -4.66 -53.73 -42.63
CA ARG A 210 -6.14 -53.78 -42.70
C ARG A 210 -6.86 -55.06 -42.28
N GLY A 211 -7.39 -55.03 -41.05
CA GLY A 211 -8.77 -54.62 -40.76
C GLY A 211 -9.87 -55.68 -40.91
N ILE A 212 -10.68 -55.87 -39.86
CA ILE A 212 -12.17 -55.88 -39.87
C ILE A 212 -12.68 -55.83 -38.41
N ASN A 213 -13.79 -55.14 -38.28
CA ASN A 213 -14.51 -54.68 -37.10
C ASN A 213 -15.51 -55.73 -36.59
N LYS A 214 -15.77 -55.82 -35.26
CA LYS A 214 -17.13 -55.80 -34.65
C LYS A 214 -17.16 -56.15 -33.15
N LYS A 215 -17.57 -55.14 -32.38
CA LYS A 215 -18.63 -55.08 -31.35
C LYS A 215 -18.94 -56.31 -30.46
N ARG A 216 -19.01 -55.97 -29.15
CA ARG A 216 -20.05 -56.24 -28.11
C ARG A 216 -19.67 -57.16 -26.94
N ALA A 217 -20.33 -56.83 -25.81
CA ALA A 217 -20.38 -57.46 -24.48
C ALA A 217 -19.13 -57.22 -23.60
N GLY A 218 -19.21 -56.91 -22.29
CA GLY A 218 -20.32 -56.79 -21.35
C GLY A 218 -19.75 -56.65 -19.91
N GLY A 219 -20.58 -56.22 -18.93
CA GLY A 219 -20.36 -56.36 -17.48
C GLY A 219 -19.47 -55.28 -16.84
N ALA A 220 -20.01 -54.36 -16.03
CA ALA A 220 -20.26 -54.46 -14.57
C ALA A 220 -18.95 -54.46 -13.75
N ARG A 221 -18.76 -53.69 -12.67
CA ARG A 221 -19.71 -53.28 -11.61
C ARG A 221 -19.07 -52.25 -10.65
N ALA A 222 -19.92 -51.34 -10.13
CA ALA A 222 -19.97 -50.73 -8.77
C ALA A 222 -18.74 -49.96 -8.23
N ALA A 223 -18.83 -48.90 -7.44
CA ALA A 223 -19.85 -48.30 -6.56
C ALA A 223 -19.51 -46.78 -6.44
N GLN A 224 -20.30 -45.80 -5.96
CA GLN A 224 -21.34 -45.69 -4.94
C GLN A 224 -22.27 -44.48 -5.29
N LYS A 225 -23.49 -44.49 -4.77
CA LYS A 225 -24.52 -43.42 -4.73
C LYS A 225 -24.74 -43.02 -3.25
N PRO A 226 -25.71 -42.15 -2.86
CA PRO A 226 -26.43 -41.01 -3.49
C PRO A 226 -26.36 -39.73 -2.59
N SER A 227 -26.89 -38.55 -2.93
CA SER A 227 -28.32 -38.19 -2.75
C SER A 227 -28.48 -36.66 -2.98
N THR A 228 -29.23 -36.27 -4.02
CA THR A 228 -30.59 -35.69 -4.02
C THR A 228 -30.76 -34.26 -3.48
N ALA A 229 -31.11 -33.36 -4.40
CA ALA A 229 -31.78 -32.10 -4.15
C ALA A 229 -33.25 -32.30 -3.73
N SER A 230 -33.81 -31.43 -2.87
CA SER A 230 -35.02 -30.63 -3.14
C SER A 230 -35.65 -29.95 -1.91
N ALA A 231 -36.13 -28.72 -2.16
CA ALA A 231 -37.40 -28.13 -1.70
C ALA A 231 -37.55 -27.47 -0.30
N LYS A 232 -37.49 -26.13 -0.29
CA LYS A 232 -38.64 -25.19 -0.21
C LYS A 232 -39.74 -25.44 0.87
N LYS A 233 -39.84 -24.55 1.89
CA LYS A 233 -41.07 -23.78 2.25
C LYS A 233 -40.95 -22.99 3.58
N ARG A 234 -41.31 -21.68 3.49
CA ARG A 234 -42.14 -20.87 4.42
C ARG A 234 -41.55 -20.54 5.81
N ARG A 235 -41.70 -19.32 6.35
CA ARG A 235 -42.96 -18.61 6.65
C ARG A 235 -42.69 -17.13 6.96
N SER A 236 -43.72 -16.32 6.66
CA SER A 236 -43.89 -14.89 6.90
C SER A 236 -44.49 -14.55 8.28
N GLY A 237 -44.19 -13.34 8.77
CA GLY A 237 -45.02 -12.48 9.65
C GLY A 237 -44.51 -12.35 11.10
N ARG A 238 -44.81 -11.31 11.88
CA ARG A 238 -45.33 -9.93 11.74
C ARG A 238 -45.45 -9.38 13.19
N SER A 239 -45.06 -8.12 13.41
CA SER A 239 -45.49 -7.13 14.45
C SER A 239 -45.30 -7.35 15.97
N ALA A 240 -44.72 -6.33 16.63
CA ALA A 240 -45.23 -5.55 17.79
C ALA A 240 -44.12 -4.55 18.19
N GLU A 241 -44.20 -3.23 18.03
CA GLU A 241 -45.06 -2.21 18.66
C GLU A 241 -45.12 -2.30 20.20
N THR A 242 -44.35 -1.45 20.88
CA THR A 242 -44.65 -0.96 22.23
C THR A 242 -44.47 0.56 22.29
N LYS A 243 -45.57 1.26 22.56
CA LYS A 243 -45.64 2.67 22.94
C LYS A 243 -45.39 2.82 24.45
N GLY A 244 -44.72 3.90 24.85
CA GLY A 244 -44.60 4.32 26.25
C GLY A 244 -44.00 5.72 26.37
N ALA A 245 -44.84 6.69 26.69
CA ALA A 245 -44.62 8.14 26.64
C ALA A 245 -43.95 8.71 27.93
N PRO A 246 -43.74 10.04 28.07
CA PRO A 246 -42.67 10.67 28.84
C PRO A 246 -43.02 11.06 30.29
N ARG A 247 -42.02 11.41 31.10
CA ARG A 247 -42.20 12.18 32.34
C ARG A 247 -41.31 13.42 32.40
N ARG A 248 -41.98 14.57 32.50
CA ARG A 248 -41.44 15.87 32.93
C ARG A 248 -41.43 15.95 34.46
N SER A 249 -40.42 16.59 35.05
CA SER A 249 -40.58 17.48 36.21
C SER A 249 -39.33 18.38 36.30
N ARG A 250 -39.41 19.64 35.89
CA ARG A 250 -39.68 20.81 36.77
C ARG A 250 -38.69 20.91 37.94
N GLY A 251 -37.64 21.71 37.77
CA GLY A 251 -37.64 23.14 38.14
C GLY A 251 -37.22 23.51 39.56
N GLN A 252 -36.20 24.36 39.66
CA GLN A 252 -36.02 25.51 40.59
C GLN A 252 -34.59 26.04 40.31
N LYS A 253 -34.35 27.20 39.69
CA LYS A 253 -34.67 28.61 40.00
C LYS A 253 -33.98 29.12 41.28
N ARG A 254 -33.31 30.29 41.13
CA ARG A 254 -32.81 31.27 42.14
C ARG A 254 -31.35 31.01 42.57
N THR A 255 -30.42 31.96 42.71
CA THR A 255 -30.37 33.44 42.85
C THR A 255 -28.89 33.86 42.71
N ALA A 256 -28.52 34.89 41.93
CA ALA A 256 -28.26 36.28 42.35
C ALA A 256 -27.03 36.53 43.26
N ALA A 257 -26.31 37.63 42.93
CA ALA A 257 -25.23 38.33 43.64
C ALA A 257 -23.84 37.66 43.59
N GLY A 258 -22.71 38.36 43.45
CA GLY A 258 -22.42 39.79 43.44
C GLY A 258 -20.90 39.99 43.55
N GLY A 259 -20.41 41.20 43.23
CA GLY A 259 -19.03 41.65 43.47
C GLY A 259 -18.06 41.27 42.34
N GLY A 260 -17.50 42.18 41.53
CA GLY A 260 -17.09 43.53 41.85
C GLY A 260 -15.74 43.51 42.56
N ASN A 261 -14.63 43.49 41.82
CA ASN A 261 -13.45 44.22 42.29
C ASN A 261 -12.63 44.80 41.14
N ARG A 262 -12.30 46.07 41.33
CA ARG A 262 -11.48 46.92 40.46
C ARG A 262 -10.03 46.89 40.95
N ARG A 263 -9.14 47.36 40.07
CA ARG A 263 -7.83 48.07 40.26
C ARG A 263 -6.67 47.29 39.63
N ARG A 264 -6.07 47.78 38.53
CA ARG A 264 -5.17 48.95 38.33
C ARG A 264 -3.79 48.78 38.99
N GLY A 265 -2.75 48.94 38.16
CA GLY A 265 -1.37 49.30 38.56
C GLY A 265 -0.33 48.56 37.73
N SER A 266 0.06 49.02 36.54
CA SER A 266 1.22 49.89 36.27
C SER A 266 2.55 49.35 36.84
N GLY A 267 3.41 48.79 35.97
CA GLY A 267 4.81 48.49 36.24
C GLY A 267 5.66 48.78 35.00
N ARG A 268 6.42 49.87 35.07
CA ARG A 268 7.24 50.47 34.01
C ARG A 268 8.69 50.00 34.13
N SER A 269 9.35 49.90 32.98
CA SER A 269 10.79 49.97 32.68
C SER A 269 11.83 49.47 33.70
N SER A 270 12.74 48.64 33.21
CA SER A 270 14.14 48.65 33.65
C SER A 270 15.06 48.55 32.44
N LYS A 271 15.77 49.65 32.15
CA LYS A 271 17.03 49.67 31.43
C LYS A 271 18.05 48.85 32.20
N ARG A 272 18.94 48.13 31.51
CA ARG A 272 20.36 48.08 31.90
C ARG A 272 21.23 47.81 30.68
N ARG A 273 22.34 48.55 30.73
CA ARG A 273 23.56 48.62 29.92
C ARG A 273 24.01 47.33 29.25
#